data_AF-E1TEZ1-F1
#
_entry.id   AF-E1TEZ1-F1
#
_cell.length_a   1.000
_cell.length_b   1.000
_cell.length_c   1.000
_cell.angle_alpha   90.00
_cell.angle_beta   90.00
_cell.angle_gamma   90.00
#
_symmetry.space_group_name_H-M   'P 1'
#
loop_
_entity.id
_entity.type
_entity.pdbx_description
1 polymer ?
#
loop_
_entity_poly.entity_id
_entity_poly.type
_entity_poly.pdbx_seq_one_letter_code
_entity_poly.pdbx_strand_id
1 'polypeptide(L)'
;MTALVNSAAEQTITVYVDDNPTPAATFQGNGTQDKNLQTQVLNSGKGKVKVVVSANGKPSKLGSRQVDIFKKTYFGLVGSEDGTDNDYNDSLVVLNWPLG
;
A
#
# COMPACT_ATOMS: atom_id res chain seq x y z
N MET A 1 6.69 -5.24 -2.43
CA MET A 1 5.45 -4.62 -1.94
C MET A 1 4.29 -5.53 -2.26
N THR A 2 3.43 -5.79 -1.28
CA THR A 2 2.26 -6.66 -1.39
C THR A 2 1.03 -5.84 -0.99
N ALA A 3 -0.08 -6.02 -1.69
CA ALA A 3 -1.34 -5.36 -1.39
C ALA A 3 -2.44 -6.38 -1.10
N LEU A 4 -3.24 -6.12 -0.07
CA LEU A 4 -4.48 -6.83 0.28
C LEU A 4 -5.63 -5.84 0.28
N VAL A 5 -6.85 -6.29 -0.01
CA VAL A 5 -8.06 -5.45 0.06
C VAL A 5 -9.18 -6.12 0.84
N ASN A 6 -9.93 -5.30 1.57
CA ASN A 6 -11.11 -5.68 2.36
C ASN A 6 -12.35 -4.81 2.08
N SER A 7 -12.37 -4.09 0.97
CA SER A 7 -13.50 -3.25 0.57
C SER A 7 -14.32 -3.86 -0.57
N ALA A 8 -15.62 -3.57 -0.57
CA ALA A 8 -16.48 -3.79 -1.72
C ALA A 8 -16.18 -2.81 -2.87
N ALA A 9 -15.71 -1.60 -2.54
CA ALA A 9 -15.29 -0.59 -3.52
C ALA A 9 -13.95 -0.98 -4.14
N GLU A 10 -13.79 -0.73 -5.44
CA GLU A 10 -12.51 -0.94 -6.11
C GLU A 10 -11.46 0.03 -5.58
N GLN A 11 -10.39 -0.56 -5.04
CA GLN A 11 -9.23 0.16 -4.54
C GLN A 11 -8.24 0.34 -5.69
N THR A 12 -7.69 1.54 -5.82
CA THR A 12 -6.53 1.83 -6.65
C THR A 12 -5.38 2.26 -5.75
N ILE A 13 -4.34 1.43 -5.69
CA ILE A 13 -3.14 1.67 -4.88
C ILE A 13 -2.01 2.00 -5.84
N THR A 14 -1.49 3.22 -5.77
CA THR A 14 -0.37 3.69 -6.60
C THR A 14 0.86 3.94 -5.75
N VAL A 15 2.00 3.53 -6.28
CA VAL A 15 3.30 3.68 -5.62
C VAL A 15 4.15 4.62 -6.44
N TYR A 16 4.69 5.65 -5.79
CA TYR A 16 5.64 6.57 -6.39
C TYR A 16 7.00 6.40 -5.74
N VAL A 17 8.05 6.43 -6.55
CA VAL A 17 9.44 6.38 -6.12
C VAL A 17 10.08 7.73 -6.42
N ASP A 18 10.77 8.29 -5.43
CA ASP A 18 11.31 9.63 -5.41
C ASP A 18 10.23 10.69 -5.71
N ASP A 19 10.58 11.71 -6.48
CA ASP A 19 9.67 12.77 -6.94
C ASP A 19 9.15 12.50 -8.37
N ASN A 20 9.21 11.24 -8.83
CA ASN A 20 8.73 10.88 -10.15
C ASN A 20 7.19 11.03 -10.22
N PRO A 21 6.65 11.82 -11.16
CA PRO A 21 5.20 11.96 -11.32
C PRO A 21 4.52 10.71 -11.87
N THR A 22 5.27 9.78 -12.47
CA THR A 22 4.75 8.51 -12.98
C THR A 22 4.79 7.44 -11.89
N PRO A 23 3.69 6.72 -11.63
CA PRO A 23 3.69 5.61 -10.69
C PRO A 23 4.71 4.53 -11.09
N ALA A 24 5.47 4.05 -10.12
CA ALA A 24 6.36 2.89 -10.26
C ALA A 24 5.59 1.56 -10.22
N ALA A 25 4.42 1.53 -9.56
CA ALA A 25 3.50 0.40 -9.55
C ALA A 25 2.06 0.88 -9.32
N THR A 26 1.12 0.09 -9.84
CA THR A 26 -0.32 0.23 -9.59
C THR A 26 -0.89 -1.14 -9.26
N PHE A 27 -1.69 -1.22 -8.20
CA PHE A 27 -2.50 -2.38 -7.84
C PHE A 27 -3.97 -1.96 -7.86
N GLN A 28 -4.83 -2.80 -8.42
CA GLN A 28 -6.25 -2.53 -8.52
C GLN A 28 -7.07 -3.76 -8.17
N GLY A 29 -8.14 -3.55 -7.41
CA GLY A 29 -9.14 -4.57 -7.14
C GLY A 29 -9.96 -4.30 -5.90
N ASN A 30 -10.99 -5.12 -5.72
CA ASN A 30 -11.85 -5.17 -4.55
C ASN A 30 -12.00 -6.62 -4.04
N GLY A 31 -12.50 -6.75 -2.82
CA GLY A 31 -12.79 -8.00 -2.13
C GLY A 31 -12.93 -7.73 -0.63
N THR A 32 -13.79 -8.47 0.07
CA THR A 32 -14.11 -8.25 1.50
C THR A 32 -13.50 -9.31 2.43
N GLN A 33 -12.52 -10.07 1.92
CA GLN A 33 -11.92 -11.22 2.61
C GLN A 33 -10.42 -11.31 2.31
N ASP A 34 -9.66 -10.26 2.66
CA ASP A 34 -8.20 -10.17 2.53
C ASP A 34 -7.68 -10.60 1.14
N LYS A 35 -8.33 -10.11 0.08
CA LYS A 35 -7.95 -10.52 -1.28
C LYS A 35 -6.55 -9.99 -1.59
N ASN A 36 -5.63 -10.90 -1.90
CA ASN A 36 -4.27 -10.58 -2.30
C ASN A 36 -4.22 -10.05 -3.75
N LEU A 37 -3.75 -8.82 -3.93
CA LEU A 37 -3.59 -8.15 -5.24
C LEU A 37 -2.20 -8.35 -5.86
N GLN A 38 -1.47 -9.38 -5.41
CA GLN A 38 -0.12 -9.76 -5.85
C GLN A 38 1.00 -9.00 -5.11
N THR A 39 2.24 -9.38 -5.43
CA THR A 39 3.47 -8.73 -4.95
C THR A 39 4.26 -8.21 -6.14
N GLN A 40 4.76 -6.96 -6.05
CA GLN A 40 5.73 -6.41 -7.00
C GLN A 40 7.03 -6.03 -6.29
N VAL A 41 8.15 -6.31 -6.95
CA VAL A 41 9.50 -5.89 -6.51
C VAL A 41 9.85 -4.59 -7.21
N LEU A 42 10.23 -3.58 -6.42
CA LEU A 42 10.56 -2.25 -6.90
C LEU A 42 11.93 -1.83 -6.36
N ASN A 43 12.65 -1.02 -7.13
CA ASN A 43 13.84 -0.31 -6.64
C ASN A 43 13.39 0.96 -5.91
N SER A 44 14.03 1.27 -4.77
CA SER A 44 13.67 2.44 -3.95
C SER A 44 14.20 3.77 -4.49
N GLY A 45 14.98 3.78 -5.57
CA GLY A 45 15.63 4.98 -6.07
C GLY A 45 16.52 5.61 -5.01
N LYS A 46 16.30 6.89 -4.72
CA LYS A 46 16.99 7.62 -3.63
C LYS A 46 16.43 7.33 -2.24
N GLY A 47 15.42 6.47 -2.13
CA GLY A 47 14.86 5.97 -0.87
C GLY A 47 13.51 6.58 -0.47
N LYS A 48 12.97 7.54 -1.24
CA LYS A 48 11.66 8.12 -0.96
C LYS A 48 10.59 7.29 -1.66
N VAL A 49 9.70 6.67 -0.89
CA VAL A 49 8.58 5.87 -1.40
C VAL A 49 7.27 6.43 -0.86
N LYS A 50 6.31 6.69 -1.74
CA LYS A 50 4.98 7.21 -1.39
C LYS A 50 3.91 6.24 -1.89
N VAL A 51 3.03 5.82 -0.98
CA VAL A 51 1.82 5.05 -1.31
C VAL A 51 0.64 6.01 -1.31
N VAL A 52 -0.19 5.95 -2.34
CA VAL A 52 -1.46 6.66 -2.45
C VAL A 52 -2.55 5.64 -2.70
N VAL A 53 -3.65 5.74 -1.96
CA VAL A 53 -4.82 4.87 -2.13
C VAL A 53 -6.03 5.74 -2.45
N SER A 54 -6.83 5.30 -3.40
CA SER A 54 -8.13 5.89 -3.72
C SER A 54 -9.16 4.81 -3.97
N ALA A 55 -10.41 5.12 -3.63
CA ALA A 55 -11.58 4.35 -4.01
C ALA A 55 -12.71 5.32 -4.38
N ASN A 56 -13.63 4.89 -5.24
CA ASN A 56 -14.77 5.72 -5.69
C ASN A 56 -14.37 7.13 -6.19
N GLY A 57 -13.19 7.23 -6.83
CA GLY A 57 -12.65 8.49 -7.35
C GLY A 57 -12.14 9.48 -6.29
N LYS A 58 -12.04 9.08 -5.01
CA LYS A 58 -11.58 9.94 -3.91
C LYS A 58 -10.36 9.34 -3.21
N PRO A 59 -9.43 10.17 -2.69
CA PRO A 59 -8.36 9.67 -1.84
C PRO A 59 -8.90 9.05 -0.55
N SER A 60 -8.41 7.87 -0.20
CA SER A 60 -8.68 7.22 1.09
C SER A 60 -7.87 7.91 2.21
N LYS A 61 -8.37 7.87 3.45
CA LYS A 61 -7.57 8.24 4.62
C LYS A 61 -6.50 7.16 4.82
N LEU A 62 -5.31 7.54 5.27
CA LEU A 62 -4.19 6.59 5.45
C LEU A 62 -3.64 6.65 6.88
N GLY A 63 -3.35 5.47 7.43
CA GLY A 63 -2.50 5.29 8.60
C GLY A 63 -1.27 4.48 8.22
N SER A 64 -0.09 4.83 8.74
CA SER A 64 1.13 4.08 8.47
C SER A 64 2.05 3.94 9.67
N ARG A 65 2.89 2.89 9.63
CA ARG A 65 3.95 2.60 10.60
C ARG A 65 5.14 1.95 9.90
N GLN A 66 6.30 2.04 10.54
CA GLN A 66 7.45 1.21 10.23
C GLN A 66 7.80 0.36 11.43
N VAL A 67 8.26 -0.86 11.17
CA VAL A 67 8.74 -1.81 12.17
C VAL A 67 9.90 -2.59 11.58
N ASP A 68 10.80 -3.06 12.44
CA ASP A 68 11.89 -3.94 12.05
C ASP A 68 12.01 -5.15 12.97
N ILE A 69 12.63 -6.19 12.42
CA ILE A 69 13.06 -7.39 13.13
C ILE A 69 14.58 -7.33 13.19
N PHE A 70 15.12 -7.22 14.41
CA PHE A 70 16.56 -7.19 14.71
C PHE A 70 17.37 -6.16 13.92
N LYS A 71 16.77 -5.04 13.46
CA LYS A 71 17.41 -4.05 12.59
C LYS A 71 17.99 -4.66 11.31
N LYS A 72 17.40 -5.76 10.83
CA LYS A 72 17.84 -6.50 9.65
C LYS A 72 16.74 -6.68 8.62
N THR A 73 15.52 -6.97 9.06
CA THR A 73 14.34 -7.06 8.19
C THR A 73 13.39 -5.94 8.55
N TYR A 74 13.02 -5.14 7.57
CA TYR A 74 12.25 -3.91 7.74
C TYR A 74 10.91 -4.03 7.03
N PHE A 75 9.91 -3.39 7.62
CA PHE A 75 8.57 -3.31 7.07
C PHE A 75 8.06 -1.87 7.10
N GLY A 76 7.35 -1.51 6.03
CA GLY A 76 6.45 -0.36 6.00
C GLY A 76 5.03 -0.88 5.87
N LEU A 77 4.14 -0.43 6.76
CA LEU A 77 2.76 -0.87 6.82
C LEU A 77 1.86 0.34 6.54
N VAL A 78 0.91 0.19 5.64
CA VAL A 78 -0.13 1.18 5.34
C VAL A 78 -1.49 0.51 5.42
N GLY A 79 -2.40 1.10 6.18
CA GLY A 79 -3.83 0.79 6.17
C GLY A 79 -4.61 1.99 5.64
N SER A 80 -5.69 1.75 4.92
CA SER A 80 -6.54 2.80 4.36
C SER A 80 -7.99 2.66 4.77
N GLU A 81 -8.68 3.79 4.82
CA GLU A 81 -10.12 3.91 5.04
C GLU A 81 -10.76 4.69 3.87
N ASP A 82 -11.71 4.07 3.19
CA ASP A 82 -12.39 4.58 2.00
C ASP A 82 -13.81 5.11 2.27
N GLY A 83 -14.34 4.88 3.47
CA GLY A 83 -15.71 5.16 3.86
C GLY A 83 -15.83 5.81 5.24
N THR A 84 -16.66 5.20 6.09
CA THR A 84 -17.15 5.81 7.35
C THR A 84 -17.06 4.92 8.58
N ASP A 85 -16.72 3.64 8.46
CA ASP A 85 -16.64 2.73 9.60
C ASP A 85 -15.32 2.86 10.38
N ASN A 86 -14.30 3.51 9.79
CA ASN A 86 -13.02 3.87 10.42
C ASN A 86 -12.22 2.66 10.91
N ASP A 87 -12.22 1.58 10.13
CA ASP A 87 -11.49 0.36 10.45
C ASP A 87 -10.06 0.35 9.89
N TYR A 88 -9.78 1.21 8.90
CA TYR A 88 -8.49 1.36 8.22
C TYR A 88 -7.95 0.08 7.57
N ASN A 89 -8.82 -0.83 7.12
CA ASN A 89 -8.41 -2.10 6.50
C ASN A 89 -8.79 -2.26 5.02
N ASP A 90 -9.48 -1.29 4.40
CA ASP A 90 -9.98 -1.37 3.02
C ASP A 90 -8.88 -1.73 2.00
N SER A 91 -7.70 -1.15 2.18
CA SER A 91 -6.44 -1.60 1.58
C SER A 91 -5.38 -1.74 2.66
N LEU A 92 -4.65 -2.85 2.63
CA LEU A 92 -3.43 -3.07 3.40
C LEU A 92 -2.26 -3.17 2.44
N VAL A 93 -1.23 -2.34 2.64
CA VAL A 93 -0.02 -2.37 1.84
C VAL A 93 1.17 -2.68 2.73
N VAL A 94 1.87 -3.76 2.37
CA VAL A 94 3.07 -4.23 3.07
C VAL A 94 4.29 -4.01 2.19
N LEU A 95 5.19 -3.17 2.67
CA LEU A 95 6.54 -2.98 2.14
C LEU A 95 7.49 -3.80 2.99
N ASN A 96 8.47 -4.46 2.36
CA ASN A 96 9.49 -5.23 3.06
C ASN A 96 10.86 -5.06 2.39
N TRP A 97 11.92 -4.89 3.19
CA TRP A 97 13.30 -4.75 2.71
C TRP A 97 14.34 -5.09 3.81
N PRO A 98 15.63 -5.26 3.49
CA PRO A 98 16.12 -5.58 2.15
C PRO A 98 15.56 -6.93 1.67
N LEU A 99 15.64 -7.17 0.37
CA LEU A 99 15.49 -8.52 -0.17
C LEU A 99 16.88 -9.17 -0.13
N GLY A 100 16.93 -10.48 0.12
CA GLY A 100 18.15 -11.29 0.11
C GLY A 100 18.45 -11.84 -1.27
#